data_AF-A0A7J9XFE1-F1
#
_entry.id   AF-A0A7J9XFE1-F1
#
_cell.length_a   1.000
_cell.length_b   1.000
_cell.length_c   1.000
_cell.angle_alpha   90.00
_cell.angle_beta   90.00
_cell.angle_gamma   90.00
#
_symmetry.space_group_name_H-M   'P 1'
#
loop_
_entity.id
_entity.type
_entity.pdbx_description
1 polymer ?
#
loop_
_entity_poly.entity_id
_entity_poly.type
_entity_poly.pdbx_seq_one_letter_code
_entity_poly.pdbx_strand_id
1 'polypeptide(L)'
;MIVRLPQQAAVDVWAVAADGRRLAGAASGVLDVPDGAVLEVRGRRRARAQLAWLTELSIPVVSIDVRRSRVNAYDLMAAASLPSLAVLTAAGDVIDRSVVAAISQAPNLAVLQLTAPALRAGDLLPLRAAGRLRQVRLEVPQVPAAEVVEVLGQRQLVTFGLSEPRMTAGLFDQVATLWPLREMAVAVDYLDRAMLSVVRRLSGLGQLALDARWAHVTALDVTELVCGLPGLRQLELTQAAKPIATELLLGALWLRPGLCVNGLTMTPQATARFIERWAEQ
;
A
#
# COMPACT_ATOMS: atom_id res chain seq x y z
N MET A 1 26.33 8.40 18.54
CA MET A 1 26.95 9.23 17.49
C MET A 1 26.09 10.47 17.26
N ILE A 2 26.69 11.64 17.14
CA ILE A 2 25.95 12.90 17.02
C ILE A 2 25.68 13.25 15.56
N VAL A 3 24.40 13.42 15.21
CA VAL A 3 23.96 13.96 13.91
C VAL A 3 23.49 15.39 14.09
N ARG A 4 23.96 16.28 13.22
CA ARG A 4 23.47 17.65 13.15
C ARG A 4 22.43 17.77 12.04
N LEU A 5 21.20 18.07 12.43
CA LEU A 5 20.08 18.25 11.53
C LEU A 5 20.01 19.72 11.07
N PRO A 6 19.81 19.98 9.77
CA PRO A 6 19.62 21.34 9.28
C PRO A 6 18.40 21.98 9.95
N GLN A 7 18.51 23.24 10.39
CA GLN A 7 17.40 23.95 11.04
C GLN A 7 16.15 24.07 10.14
N GLN A 8 16.35 24.01 8.81
CA GLN A 8 15.29 24.18 7.82
C GLN A 8 14.88 22.88 7.13
N ALA A 9 15.32 21.71 7.61
CA ALA A 9 15.07 20.44 6.93
C ALA A 9 13.56 20.08 6.85
N ALA A 10 12.76 20.63 7.77
CA ALA A 10 11.32 20.42 7.88
C ALA A 10 10.88 18.94 7.86
N VAL A 11 11.74 18.09 8.39
CA VAL A 11 11.54 16.66 8.62
C VAL A 11 11.75 16.37 10.09
N ASP A 12 11.09 15.35 10.58
CA ASP A 12 11.36 14.71 11.85
C ASP A 12 12.24 13.49 11.57
N VAL A 13 13.39 13.42 12.24
CA VAL A 13 14.35 12.33 12.09
C VAL A 13 14.35 11.51 13.36
N TRP A 14 14.20 10.20 13.23
CA TRP A 14 14.14 9.27 14.34
C TRP A 14 15.28 8.26 14.24
N ALA A 15 15.98 8.06 15.35
CA ALA A 15 16.87 6.92 15.53
C ALA A 15 16.04 5.70 15.93
N VAL A 16 16.22 4.58 15.24
CA VAL A 16 15.41 3.37 15.40
C VAL A 16 16.33 2.17 15.57
N ALA A 17 16.02 1.30 16.53
CA ALA A 17 16.73 0.04 16.74
C ALA A 17 16.39 -0.99 15.65
N ALA A 18 17.16 -2.08 15.59
CA ALA A 18 16.93 -3.17 14.64
C ALA A 18 15.54 -3.84 14.76
N ASP A 19 14.92 -3.77 15.95
CA ASP A 19 13.57 -4.27 16.22
C ASP A 19 12.44 -3.28 15.85
N GLY A 20 12.79 -2.11 15.29
CA GLY A 20 11.83 -1.06 14.93
C GLY A 20 11.46 -0.11 16.06
N ARG A 21 12.01 -0.27 17.27
CA ARG A 21 11.73 0.64 18.39
C ARG A 21 12.43 1.98 18.20
N ARG A 22 11.68 3.08 18.32
CA ARG A 22 12.21 4.44 18.30
C ARG A 22 12.98 4.74 19.59
N LEU A 23 14.22 5.18 19.44
CA LEU A 23 15.14 5.46 20.54
C LEU A 23 15.21 6.95 20.85
N ALA A 24 15.28 7.77 19.80
CA ALA A 24 15.36 9.22 19.89
C ALA A 24 14.73 9.85 18.65
N GLY A 25 14.28 11.09 18.77
CA GLY A 25 13.71 11.86 17.66
C GLY A 25 14.09 13.32 17.77
N ALA A 26 14.44 13.93 16.64
CA ALA A 26 14.74 15.35 16.59
C ALA A 26 14.15 15.98 15.34
N ALA A 27 13.64 17.19 15.56
CA ALA A 27 13.01 18.04 14.56
C ALA A 27 14.02 18.98 13.86
N SER A 28 15.10 19.30 14.56
CA SER A 28 16.20 20.20 14.18
C SER A 28 17.28 20.10 15.26
N GLY A 29 18.49 20.56 14.97
CA GLY A 29 19.56 20.63 15.97
C GLY A 29 20.36 19.33 16.04
N VAL A 30 20.47 18.75 17.23
CA VAL A 30 21.33 17.58 17.47
C VAL A 30 20.49 16.35 17.81
N LEU A 31 20.75 15.26 17.10
CA LEU A 31 20.23 13.93 17.41
C LEU A 31 21.39 13.04 17.84
N ASP A 32 21.32 12.47 19.05
CA ASP A 32 22.22 11.39 19.43
C ASP A 32 21.64 10.06 18.95
N VAL A 33 22.42 9.35 18.15
CA VAL A 33 22.04 8.10 17.50
C VAL A 33 22.84 6.98 18.14
N PRO A 34 22.20 6.07 18.90
CA PRO A 34 22.86 4.94 19.52
C PRO A 34 23.55 4.05 18.49
N ASP A 35 24.61 3.36 18.90
CA ASP A 35 25.35 2.45 18.02
C ASP A 35 24.43 1.32 17.51
N GLY A 36 24.52 1.04 16.21
CA GLY A 36 23.66 0.07 15.52
C GLY A 36 22.24 0.56 15.20
N ALA A 37 21.88 1.79 15.57
CA ALA A 37 20.61 2.37 15.16
C ALA A 37 20.64 2.86 13.70
N VAL A 38 19.46 2.92 13.10
CA VAL A 38 19.21 3.44 11.74
C VAL A 38 18.29 4.65 11.81
N LEU A 39 18.17 5.39 10.70
CA LEU A 39 17.33 6.57 10.62
C LEU A 39 16.02 6.32 9.86
N GLU A 40 14.93 6.78 10.45
CA GLU A 40 13.66 7.03 9.78
C GLU A 40 13.44 8.53 9.62
N VAL A 41 13.06 8.97 8.42
CA VAL A 41 12.79 10.37 8.12
C VAL A 41 11.32 10.53 7.79
N ARG A 42 10.65 11.45 8.49
CA ARG A 42 9.25 11.78 8.23
C ARG A 42 9.10 13.26 7.94
N GLY A 43 8.57 13.60 6.78
CA GLY A 43 8.35 14.99 6.43
C GLY A 43 7.16 15.62 7.16
N ARG A 44 7.29 16.91 7.49
CA ARG A 44 6.23 17.69 8.16
C ARG A 44 5.18 18.18 7.19
N ARG A 45 3.95 18.24 7.69
CA ARG A 45 2.80 18.66 6.89
C ARG A 45 3.02 20.05 6.27
N ARG A 46 2.90 20.14 4.95
CA ARG A 46 2.99 21.38 4.14
C ARG A 46 4.34 22.11 4.19
N ALA A 47 5.36 21.53 4.81
CA ALA A 47 6.69 22.12 4.83
C ALA A 47 7.57 21.56 3.70
N ARG A 48 8.58 22.33 3.27
CA ARG A 48 9.51 21.88 2.23
C ARG A 48 10.54 20.95 2.87
N ALA A 49 10.45 19.65 2.57
CA ALA A 49 11.43 18.69 3.02
C ALA A 49 12.64 18.74 2.09
N GLN A 50 13.78 19.16 2.62
CA GLN A 50 15.07 19.08 1.93
C GLN A 50 15.69 17.74 2.29
N LEU A 51 15.93 16.87 1.30
CA LEU A 51 16.40 15.50 1.55
C LEU A 51 17.84 15.28 1.10
N ALA A 52 18.41 16.17 0.29
CA ALA A 52 19.76 16.01 -0.25
C ALA A 52 20.83 15.83 0.84
N TRP A 53 20.73 16.55 1.96
CA TRP A 53 21.69 16.43 3.07
C TRP A 53 21.75 15.01 3.69
N LEU A 54 20.74 14.16 3.47
CA LEU A 54 20.75 12.77 3.94
C LEU A 54 21.86 11.94 3.29
N THR A 55 22.30 12.29 2.08
CA THR A 55 23.38 11.56 1.38
C THR A 55 24.75 11.82 2.00
N GLU A 56 24.88 12.86 2.82
CA GLU A 56 26.12 13.22 3.53
C GLU A 56 26.23 12.49 4.88
N LEU A 57 25.18 11.79 5.31
CA LEU A 57 25.16 11.07 6.58
C LEU A 57 25.89 9.73 6.46
N SER A 58 26.72 9.43 7.45
CA SER A 58 27.33 8.11 7.61
C SER A 58 26.37 7.07 8.21
N ILE A 59 25.19 7.48 8.67
CA ILE A 59 24.19 6.56 9.25
C ILE A 59 23.25 6.08 8.16
N PRO A 60 22.96 4.77 8.12
CA PRO A 60 21.92 4.23 7.26
C PRO A 60 20.56 4.91 7.46
N VAL A 61 20.02 5.51 6.41
CA VAL A 61 18.62 5.93 6.33
C VAL A 61 17.83 4.81 5.67
N VAL A 62 16.94 4.17 6.42
CA VAL A 62 16.21 2.97 5.96
C VAL A 62 14.81 3.26 5.47
N SER A 63 14.20 4.35 5.94
CA SER A 63 12.81 4.69 5.66
C SER A 63 12.62 6.20 5.51
N ILE A 64 11.92 6.60 4.45
CA ILE A 64 11.54 7.98 4.18
C ILE A 64 10.04 8.05 3.89
N ASP A 65 9.30 8.84 4.68
CA ASP A 65 7.89 9.17 4.47
C ASP A 65 7.69 10.67 4.34
N VAL A 66 7.50 11.13 3.11
CA VAL A 66 7.32 12.55 2.76
C VAL A 66 5.96 12.85 2.12
N ARG A 67 4.99 11.92 2.20
CA ARG A 67 3.67 12.07 1.55
C ARG A 67 2.86 13.30 1.97
N ARG A 68 3.20 13.91 3.11
CA ARG A 68 2.53 15.12 3.63
C ARG A 68 3.34 16.40 3.43
N SER A 69 4.50 16.30 2.79
CA SER A 69 5.46 17.40 2.64
C SER A 69 5.50 17.90 1.21
N ARG A 70 6.07 19.10 1.04
CA ARG A 70 6.48 19.57 -0.28
C ARG A 70 7.90 19.05 -0.52
N VAL A 71 8.07 18.18 -1.49
CA VAL A 71 9.38 17.75 -2.00
C VAL A 71 9.49 18.18 -3.45
N ASN A 72 10.70 18.38 -3.94
CA ASN A 72 10.94 18.52 -5.37
C ASN A 72 11.51 17.21 -5.94
N ALA A 73 11.63 17.12 -7.26
CA ALA A 73 12.19 15.95 -7.92
C ALA A 73 13.63 15.64 -7.45
N TYR A 74 14.45 16.66 -7.24
CA TYR A 74 15.85 16.50 -6.81
C TYR A 74 15.96 15.84 -5.43
N ASP A 75 15.13 16.26 -4.47
CA ASP A 75 15.07 15.69 -3.13
C ASP A 75 14.70 14.19 -3.18
N LEU A 76 13.76 13.81 -4.04
CA LEU A 76 13.36 12.41 -4.21
C LEU A 76 14.44 11.57 -4.93
N MET A 77 15.11 12.14 -5.93
CA MET A 77 16.23 11.47 -6.60
C MET A 77 17.41 11.27 -5.63
N ALA A 78 17.71 12.27 -4.80
CA ALA A 78 18.73 12.16 -3.75
C ALA A 78 18.35 11.06 -2.74
N ALA A 79 17.10 11.02 -2.30
CA ALA A 79 16.59 9.95 -1.44
C ALA A 79 16.77 8.56 -2.09
N ALA A 80 16.43 8.41 -3.37
CA ALA A 80 16.58 7.15 -4.09
C ALA A 80 18.05 6.69 -4.22
N SER A 81 19.01 7.61 -4.13
CA SER A 81 20.44 7.30 -4.19
C SER A 81 21.00 6.73 -2.88
N LEU A 82 20.24 6.81 -1.78
CA LEU A 82 20.69 6.35 -0.47
C LEU A 82 20.89 4.81 -0.48
N PRO A 83 22.08 4.33 -0.13
CA PRO A 83 22.42 2.92 -0.28
C PRO A 83 21.61 2.02 0.64
N SER A 84 21.09 2.51 1.76
CA SER A 84 20.35 1.72 2.74
C SER A 84 18.83 1.88 2.66
N LEU A 85 18.31 2.69 1.73
CA LEU A 85 16.88 2.98 1.67
C LEU A 85 16.09 1.72 1.29
N ALA A 86 15.25 1.27 2.21
CA ALA A 86 14.40 0.09 2.05
C ALA A 86 12.92 0.45 1.85
N VAL A 87 12.49 1.59 2.40
CA VAL A 87 11.09 2.05 2.36
C VAL A 87 11.02 3.50 1.88
N LEU A 88 10.27 3.74 0.81
CA LEU A 88 9.97 5.09 0.32
C LEU A 88 8.46 5.29 0.20
N THR A 89 7.96 6.32 0.89
CA THR A 89 6.58 6.79 0.80
C THR A 89 6.58 8.26 0.39
N ALA A 90 6.07 8.57 -0.80
CA ALA A 90 6.06 9.92 -1.35
C ALA A 90 4.73 10.24 -2.05
N ALA A 91 4.39 11.53 -2.08
CA ALA A 91 3.22 12.01 -2.79
C ALA A 91 3.50 13.38 -3.41
N GLY A 92 2.96 13.62 -4.60
CA GLY A 92 2.94 14.94 -5.23
C GLY A 92 3.17 14.93 -6.74
N ASP A 93 2.87 16.07 -7.36
CA ASP A 93 2.89 16.28 -8.82
C ASP A 93 4.32 16.37 -9.39
N VAL A 94 5.32 16.45 -8.52
CA VAL A 94 6.75 16.47 -8.91
C VAL A 94 7.27 15.08 -9.26
N ILE A 95 6.50 14.03 -8.97
CA ILE A 95 6.87 12.65 -9.27
C ILE A 95 6.56 12.42 -10.75
N ASP A 96 7.59 12.54 -11.57
CA ASP A 96 7.57 12.26 -13.00
C ASP A 96 8.36 10.98 -13.33
N ARG A 97 8.50 10.69 -14.63
CA ARG A 97 9.27 9.54 -15.11
C ARG A 97 10.74 9.56 -14.67
N SER A 98 11.37 10.72 -14.56
CA SER A 98 12.77 10.85 -14.14
C SER A 98 12.93 10.46 -12.68
N VAL A 99 12.01 10.91 -11.82
CA VAL A 99 11.96 10.49 -10.41
C VAL A 99 11.73 8.99 -10.29
N VAL A 100 10.79 8.43 -11.06
CA VAL A 100 10.51 6.99 -11.07
C VAL A 100 11.74 6.18 -11.54
N ALA A 101 12.48 6.68 -12.52
CA ALA A 101 13.72 6.06 -12.98
C ALA A 101 14.81 6.08 -11.89
N ALA A 102 14.97 7.17 -11.15
CA ALA A 102 15.89 7.20 -10.02
C ALA A 102 15.47 6.20 -8.92
N ILE A 103 14.18 6.16 -8.56
CA ILE A 103 13.62 5.22 -7.58
C ILE A 103 13.87 3.77 -8.02
N SER A 104 13.78 3.46 -9.32
CA SER A 104 14.00 2.09 -9.81
C SER A 104 15.44 1.61 -9.70
N GLN A 105 16.40 2.53 -9.57
CA GLN A 105 17.81 2.23 -9.34
C GLN A 105 18.18 2.14 -7.85
N ALA A 106 17.25 2.41 -6.94
CA ALA A 106 17.52 2.34 -5.50
C ALA A 106 17.91 0.90 -5.12
N PRO A 107 19.14 0.67 -4.61
CA PRO A 107 19.76 -0.66 -4.58
C PRO A 107 19.11 -1.61 -3.59
N ASN A 108 18.41 -1.07 -2.58
CA ASN A 108 17.81 -1.83 -1.48
C ASN A 108 16.31 -1.58 -1.30
N LEU A 109 15.67 -0.84 -2.21
CA LEU A 109 14.28 -0.47 -2.06
C LEU A 109 13.36 -1.69 -2.18
N ALA A 110 12.67 -2.01 -1.08
CA ALA A 110 11.77 -3.15 -0.95
C ALA A 110 10.30 -2.73 -0.89
N VAL A 111 10.02 -1.54 -0.35
CA VAL A 111 8.67 -1.01 -0.17
C VAL A 111 8.54 0.35 -0.84
N LEU A 112 7.60 0.47 -1.77
CA LEU A 112 7.31 1.70 -2.48
C LEU A 112 5.83 2.06 -2.35
N GLN A 113 5.56 3.25 -1.82
CA GLN A 113 4.24 3.85 -1.80
C GLN A 113 4.28 5.21 -2.49
N LEU A 114 3.58 5.35 -3.61
CA LEU A 114 3.55 6.60 -4.38
C LEU A 114 2.12 7.06 -4.65
N THR A 115 1.86 8.33 -4.36
CA THR A 115 0.69 9.06 -4.88
C THR A 115 1.18 10.10 -5.87
N ALA A 116 1.00 9.85 -7.16
CA ALA A 116 1.65 10.63 -8.21
C ALA A 116 0.65 10.90 -9.35
N PRO A 117 -0.22 11.92 -9.20
CA PRO A 117 -1.30 12.19 -10.17
C PRO A 117 -0.79 12.75 -11.51
N ALA A 118 0.47 13.18 -11.58
CA ALA A 118 1.10 13.66 -12.80
C ALA A 118 1.63 12.55 -13.72
N LEU A 119 1.82 11.32 -13.20
CA LEU A 119 2.33 10.19 -13.99
C LEU A 119 1.29 9.73 -15.01
N ARG A 120 1.75 9.46 -16.22
CA ARG A 120 0.94 9.02 -17.37
C ARG A 120 1.41 7.65 -17.87
N ALA A 121 0.72 7.16 -18.89
CA ALA A 121 1.12 5.95 -19.59
C ALA A 121 2.59 6.00 -20.05
N GLY A 122 3.36 4.97 -19.71
CA GLY A 122 4.78 4.81 -19.99
C GLY A 122 5.71 5.31 -18.89
N ASP A 123 5.22 6.11 -17.93
CA ASP A 123 6.08 6.71 -16.91
C ASP A 123 6.50 5.71 -15.83
N LEU A 124 5.77 4.59 -15.68
CA LEU A 124 6.12 3.53 -14.74
C LEU A 124 7.09 2.48 -15.31
N LEU A 125 7.36 2.49 -16.62
CA LEU A 125 8.27 1.53 -17.27
C LEU A 125 9.62 1.38 -16.56
N PRO A 126 10.28 2.43 -16.04
CA PRO A 126 11.54 2.27 -15.33
C PRO A 126 11.45 1.35 -14.10
N LEU A 127 10.28 1.23 -13.46
CA LEU A 127 10.10 0.32 -12.31
C LEU A 127 10.29 -1.15 -12.69
N ARG A 128 10.35 -1.53 -13.97
CA ARG A 128 10.75 -2.91 -14.36
C ARG A 128 12.16 -3.27 -13.87
N ALA A 129 13.06 -2.29 -13.77
CA ALA A 129 14.44 -2.51 -13.32
C ALA A 129 14.58 -2.67 -11.79
N ALA A 130 13.55 -2.33 -11.01
CA ALA A 130 13.61 -2.24 -9.54
C ALA A 130 13.63 -3.61 -8.82
N GLY A 131 14.55 -4.52 -9.14
CA GLY A 131 14.48 -5.96 -8.84
C GLY A 131 14.27 -6.39 -7.38
N ARG A 132 14.39 -5.47 -6.41
CA ARG A 132 14.17 -5.75 -4.97
C ARG A 132 12.79 -5.36 -4.43
N LEU A 133 11.96 -4.64 -5.20
CA LEU A 133 10.62 -4.28 -4.76
C LEU A 133 9.77 -5.51 -4.45
N ARG A 134 9.25 -5.59 -3.22
CA ARG A 134 8.37 -6.64 -2.71
C ARG A 134 6.98 -6.11 -2.34
N GLN A 135 6.87 -4.83 -2.02
CA GLN A 135 5.61 -4.19 -1.67
C GLN A 135 5.45 -2.92 -2.48
N VAL A 136 4.34 -2.81 -3.20
CA VAL A 136 4.05 -1.66 -4.05
C VAL A 136 2.62 -1.21 -3.83
N ARG A 137 2.43 0.07 -3.50
CA ARG A 137 1.14 0.74 -3.47
C ARG A 137 1.21 2.01 -4.31
N LEU A 138 0.40 2.08 -5.36
CA LEU A 138 0.40 3.21 -6.29
C LEU A 138 -0.99 3.83 -6.35
N GLU A 139 -1.01 5.16 -6.32
CA GLU A 139 -2.17 6.00 -6.60
C GLU A 139 -1.78 6.91 -7.77
N VAL A 140 -2.13 6.46 -8.98
CA VAL A 140 -1.60 6.98 -10.25
C VAL A 140 -2.75 7.09 -11.28
N PRO A 141 -3.70 8.02 -11.06
CA PRO A 141 -4.99 8.07 -11.76
C PRO A 141 -4.92 8.14 -13.29
N GLN A 142 -3.81 8.59 -13.86
CA GLN A 142 -3.63 8.73 -15.30
C GLN A 142 -2.82 7.59 -15.95
N VAL A 143 -2.35 6.60 -15.17
CA VAL A 143 -1.65 5.42 -15.68
C VAL A 143 -2.65 4.29 -15.91
N PRO A 144 -2.71 3.66 -17.09
CA PRO A 144 -3.58 2.51 -17.30
C PRO A 144 -3.24 1.36 -16.34
N ALA A 145 -4.25 0.76 -15.70
CA ALA A 145 -4.04 -0.36 -14.78
C ALA A 145 -3.32 -1.56 -15.45
N ALA A 146 -3.51 -1.76 -16.76
CA ALA A 146 -2.77 -2.75 -17.55
C ALA A 146 -1.26 -2.55 -17.48
N GLU A 147 -0.80 -1.31 -17.61
CA GLU A 147 0.61 -1.00 -17.53
C GLU A 147 1.15 -1.27 -16.12
N VAL A 148 0.39 -0.92 -15.09
CA VAL A 148 0.81 -1.18 -13.71
C VAL A 148 1.02 -2.67 -13.48
N VAL A 149 0.07 -3.50 -13.92
CA VAL A 149 0.18 -4.96 -13.81
C VAL A 149 1.30 -5.50 -14.68
N GLU A 150 1.54 -4.97 -15.88
CA GLU A 150 2.65 -5.39 -16.73
C GLU A 150 4.02 -5.09 -16.10
N VAL A 151 4.18 -3.89 -15.55
CA VAL A 151 5.41 -3.43 -14.88
C VAL A 151 5.70 -4.22 -13.60
N LEU A 152 4.65 -4.65 -12.90
CA LEU A 152 4.74 -5.34 -11.62
C LEU A 152 4.58 -6.86 -11.73
N GLY A 153 4.10 -7.35 -12.88
CA GLY A 153 3.74 -8.72 -13.22
C GLY A 153 4.83 -9.76 -12.98
N GLN A 154 6.07 -9.35 -13.21
CA GLN A 154 7.23 -10.24 -13.18
C GLN A 154 7.85 -10.37 -11.79
N ARG A 155 7.17 -9.87 -10.76
CA ARG A 155 7.73 -9.71 -9.42
C ARG A 155 7.03 -10.63 -8.43
N GLN A 156 7.81 -11.15 -7.49
CA GLN A 156 7.30 -11.80 -6.30
C GLN A 156 6.81 -10.74 -5.29
N LEU A 157 5.74 -10.03 -5.66
CA LEU A 157 5.11 -9.05 -4.79
C LEU A 157 4.34 -9.76 -3.68
N VAL A 158 4.50 -9.24 -2.46
CA VAL A 158 3.75 -9.68 -1.26
C VAL A 158 2.54 -8.79 -1.07
N THR A 159 2.68 -7.49 -1.31
CA THR A 159 1.63 -6.49 -1.16
C THR A 159 1.49 -5.69 -2.45
N PHE A 160 0.26 -5.59 -2.96
CA PHE A 160 -0.10 -4.85 -4.15
C PHE A 160 -1.28 -3.93 -3.86
N GLY A 161 -1.11 -2.64 -4.14
CA GLY A 161 -2.14 -1.63 -3.96
C GLY A 161 -2.32 -0.76 -5.18
N LEU A 162 -3.55 -0.59 -5.65
CA LEU A 162 -3.90 0.33 -6.72
C LEU A 162 -5.12 1.18 -6.32
N SER A 163 -4.90 2.48 -6.17
CA SER A 163 -6.00 3.44 -6.00
C SER A 163 -6.13 4.24 -7.30
N GLU A 164 -7.24 4.04 -8.02
CA GLU A 164 -7.53 4.69 -9.31
C GLU A 164 -6.43 4.44 -10.36
N PRO A 165 -6.55 3.37 -11.15
CA PRO A 165 -7.21 3.47 -12.45
C PRO A 165 -8.26 2.37 -12.66
N ARG A 166 -9.13 2.55 -13.66
CA ARG A 166 -10.25 1.65 -13.99
C ARG A 166 -9.77 0.20 -14.19
N MET A 167 -9.89 -0.65 -13.18
CA MET A 167 -9.64 -2.08 -13.35
C MET A 167 -10.83 -2.74 -14.03
N THR A 168 -10.55 -3.59 -15.02
CA THR A 168 -11.52 -4.43 -15.72
C THR A 168 -11.35 -5.89 -15.29
N ALA A 169 -12.31 -6.76 -15.59
CA ALA A 169 -12.20 -8.19 -15.29
C ALA A 169 -10.95 -8.83 -15.92
N GLY A 170 -10.59 -8.46 -17.15
CA GLY A 170 -9.37 -8.95 -17.81
C GLY A 170 -8.07 -8.53 -17.11
N LEU A 171 -8.08 -7.41 -16.37
CA LEU A 171 -6.94 -7.01 -15.56
C LEU A 171 -6.79 -7.85 -14.29
N PHE A 172 -7.90 -8.25 -13.68
CA PHE A 172 -7.87 -9.21 -12.57
C PHE A 172 -7.23 -10.53 -12.98
N ASP A 173 -7.45 -11.00 -14.22
CA ASP A 173 -6.79 -12.20 -14.72
C ASP A 173 -5.27 -12.06 -14.72
N GLN A 174 -4.75 -10.88 -15.08
CA GLN A 174 -3.32 -10.59 -15.03
C GLN A 174 -2.82 -10.46 -13.58
N VAL A 175 -3.59 -9.81 -12.69
CA VAL A 175 -3.26 -9.72 -11.25
C VAL A 175 -3.18 -11.11 -10.62
N ALA A 176 -4.01 -12.07 -11.06
CA ALA A 176 -3.96 -13.45 -10.61
C ALA A 176 -2.60 -14.13 -10.87
N THR A 177 -1.78 -13.59 -11.79
CA THR A 177 -0.43 -14.08 -12.07
C THR A 177 0.63 -13.57 -11.10
N LEU A 178 0.31 -12.60 -10.22
CA LEU A 178 1.21 -12.01 -9.23
C LEU A 178 1.50 -12.94 -8.03
N TRP A 179 1.87 -14.18 -8.26
CA TRP A 179 2.27 -15.08 -7.19
C TRP A 179 3.62 -14.63 -6.57
N PRO A 180 3.76 -14.50 -5.23
CA PRO A 180 2.90 -15.01 -4.16
C PRO A 180 2.14 -13.93 -3.36
N LEU A 181 1.23 -13.18 -4.00
CA LEU A 181 0.50 -12.09 -3.36
C LEU A 181 -0.22 -12.51 -2.07
N ARG A 182 0.03 -11.75 -0.99
CA ARG A 182 -0.57 -11.94 0.34
C ARG A 182 -1.56 -10.84 0.69
N GLU A 183 -1.35 -9.64 0.17
CA GLU A 183 -2.18 -8.49 0.45
C GLU A 183 -2.52 -7.78 -0.85
N MET A 184 -3.82 -7.56 -1.07
CA MET A 184 -4.31 -6.83 -2.23
C MET A 184 -5.28 -5.75 -1.79
N ALA A 185 -5.03 -4.51 -2.22
CA ALA A 185 -5.93 -3.38 -1.99
C ALA A 185 -6.21 -2.67 -3.31
N VAL A 186 -7.42 -2.74 -3.83
CA VAL A 186 -7.71 -2.15 -5.14
C VAL A 186 -9.03 -1.39 -5.17
N ALA A 187 -8.99 -0.20 -5.73
CA ALA A 187 -10.18 0.56 -6.11
C ALA A 187 -10.65 0.19 -7.52
N VAL A 188 -11.95 -0.03 -7.68
CA VAL A 188 -12.61 -0.38 -8.94
C VAL A 188 -13.84 0.49 -9.14
N ASP A 189 -14.17 0.82 -10.40
CA ASP A 189 -15.44 1.48 -10.68
C ASP A 189 -16.61 0.52 -10.42
N TYR A 190 -16.47 -0.72 -10.88
CA TYR A 190 -17.52 -1.72 -10.86
C TYR A 190 -16.96 -3.04 -10.32
N LEU A 191 -17.66 -3.67 -9.38
CA LEU A 191 -17.34 -4.99 -8.85
C LEU A 191 -18.46 -5.98 -9.16
N ASP A 192 -18.13 -7.10 -9.79
CA ASP A 192 -19.07 -8.18 -10.10
C ASP A 192 -18.57 -9.59 -9.75
N ARG A 193 -19.42 -10.58 -10.00
CA ARG A 193 -19.12 -12.00 -9.77
C ARG A 193 -17.91 -12.49 -10.58
N ALA A 194 -17.71 -12.00 -11.80
CA ALA A 194 -16.59 -12.45 -12.64
C ALA A 194 -15.26 -12.02 -12.02
N MET A 195 -15.17 -10.76 -11.56
CA MET A 195 -13.99 -10.26 -10.85
C MET A 195 -13.73 -11.02 -9.55
N LEU A 196 -14.76 -11.24 -8.71
CA LEU A 196 -14.60 -12.04 -7.49
C LEU A 196 -14.15 -13.48 -7.77
N SER A 197 -14.62 -14.09 -8.85
CA SER A 197 -14.19 -15.43 -9.27
C SER A 197 -12.70 -15.48 -9.60
N VAL A 198 -12.17 -14.42 -10.19
CA VAL A 198 -10.72 -14.30 -10.42
C VAL A 198 -9.96 -14.12 -9.11
N VAL A 199 -10.44 -13.25 -8.21
CA VAL A 199 -9.79 -13.02 -6.91
C VAL A 199 -9.69 -14.31 -6.10
N ARG A 200 -10.68 -15.21 -6.18
CA ARG A 200 -10.62 -16.54 -5.53
C ARG A 200 -9.45 -17.40 -5.97
N ARG A 201 -8.88 -17.16 -7.15
CA ARG A 201 -7.69 -17.89 -7.63
C ARG A 201 -6.41 -17.45 -6.92
N LEU A 202 -6.43 -16.29 -6.25
CA LEU A 202 -5.33 -15.79 -5.41
C LEU A 202 -5.34 -16.47 -4.03
N SER A 203 -5.22 -17.79 -4.00
CA SER A 203 -5.33 -18.63 -2.78
C SER A 203 -4.33 -18.28 -1.68
N GLY A 204 -3.27 -17.55 -2.01
CA GLY A 204 -2.26 -17.03 -1.08
C GLY A 204 -2.68 -15.79 -0.29
N LEU A 205 -3.79 -15.13 -0.64
CA LEU A 205 -4.23 -13.89 -0.01
C LEU A 205 -4.61 -14.08 1.46
N GLY A 206 -4.00 -13.26 2.31
CA GLY A 206 -4.35 -13.07 3.72
C GLY A 206 -5.15 -11.79 3.97
N GLN A 207 -4.98 -10.77 3.14
CA GLN A 207 -5.74 -9.52 3.24
C GLN A 207 -6.26 -9.07 1.87
N LEU A 208 -7.54 -8.70 1.82
CA LEU A 208 -8.20 -8.21 0.62
C LEU A 208 -8.99 -6.95 0.97
N ALA A 209 -8.67 -5.84 0.32
CA ALA A 209 -9.48 -4.63 0.33
C ALA A 209 -9.96 -4.32 -1.09
N LEU A 210 -11.27 -4.25 -1.29
CA LEU A 210 -11.90 -3.85 -2.53
C LEU A 210 -12.74 -2.61 -2.26
N ASP A 211 -12.37 -1.50 -2.88
CA ASP A 211 -13.16 -0.27 -2.87
C ASP A 211 -13.88 -0.14 -4.20
N ALA A 212 -15.21 -0.24 -4.20
CA ALA A 212 -15.99 -0.28 -5.43
C ALA A 212 -17.04 0.82 -5.45
N ARG A 213 -17.04 1.70 -6.45
CA ARG A 213 -18.08 2.74 -6.60
C ARG A 213 -19.46 2.13 -6.86
N TRP A 214 -19.49 1.07 -7.66
CA TRP A 214 -20.68 0.27 -7.94
C TRP A 214 -20.38 -1.21 -7.72
N ALA A 215 -21.32 -1.91 -7.09
CA ALA A 215 -21.17 -3.33 -6.81
C ALA A 215 -22.45 -4.08 -7.22
N HIS A 216 -22.27 -5.09 -8.07
CA HIS A 216 -23.27 -6.09 -8.45
C HIS A 216 -22.84 -7.45 -7.95
N VAL A 217 -22.55 -7.50 -6.65
CA VAL A 217 -22.23 -8.73 -5.92
C VAL A 217 -23.35 -9.00 -4.93
N THR A 218 -23.73 -10.27 -4.85
CA THR A 218 -24.70 -10.77 -3.88
C THR A 218 -23.99 -11.30 -2.64
N ALA A 219 -24.75 -11.57 -1.58
CA ALA A 219 -24.21 -12.25 -0.39
C ALA A 219 -23.61 -13.62 -0.73
N LEU A 220 -24.17 -14.31 -1.72
CA LEU A 220 -23.66 -15.60 -2.19
C LEU A 220 -22.28 -15.42 -2.83
N ASP A 221 -22.09 -14.39 -3.65
CA ASP A 221 -20.78 -14.13 -4.30
C ASP A 221 -19.69 -13.83 -3.28
N VAL A 222 -20.00 -13.05 -2.23
CA VAL A 222 -19.05 -12.77 -1.13
C VAL A 222 -18.80 -14.02 -0.29
N THR A 223 -19.82 -14.85 -0.06
CA THR A 223 -19.66 -16.14 0.64
C THR A 223 -18.73 -17.07 -0.16
N GLU A 224 -18.96 -17.19 -1.46
CA GLU A 224 -18.11 -17.97 -2.36
C GLU A 224 -16.66 -17.46 -2.37
N LEU A 225 -16.47 -16.12 -2.33
CA LEU A 225 -15.16 -15.49 -2.21
C LEU A 225 -14.43 -15.92 -0.93
N VAL A 226 -15.10 -15.77 0.22
CA VAL A 226 -14.53 -16.09 1.53
C VAL A 226 -14.18 -17.57 1.63
N CYS A 227 -15.06 -18.46 1.17
CA CYS A 227 -14.81 -19.91 1.14
C CYS A 227 -13.67 -20.28 0.18
N GLY A 228 -13.52 -19.55 -0.93
CA GLY A 228 -12.45 -19.75 -1.91
C GLY A 228 -11.06 -19.28 -1.47
N LEU A 229 -10.99 -18.46 -0.41
CA LEU A 229 -9.74 -17.89 0.10
C LEU A 229 -9.45 -18.38 1.52
N PRO A 230 -8.98 -19.64 1.69
CA PRO A 230 -8.83 -20.23 3.01
C PRO A 230 -7.79 -19.50 3.87
N GLY A 231 -6.85 -18.78 3.28
CA GLY A 231 -5.87 -17.96 3.99
C GLY A 231 -6.36 -16.58 4.44
N LEU A 232 -7.55 -16.13 4.01
CA LEU A 232 -8.01 -14.76 4.22
C LEU A 232 -8.34 -14.48 5.68
N ARG A 233 -7.68 -13.48 6.25
CA ARG A 233 -7.83 -13.00 7.64
C ARG A 233 -8.49 -11.63 7.70
N GLN A 234 -8.39 -10.84 6.64
CA GLN A 234 -9.01 -9.53 6.58
C GLN A 234 -9.68 -9.33 5.22
N LEU A 235 -10.95 -8.96 5.25
CA LEU A 235 -11.74 -8.56 4.10
C LEU A 235 -12.31 -7.16 4.34
N GLU A 236 -12.04 -6.23 3.44
CA GLU A 236 -12.61 -4.90 3.45
C GLU A 236 -13.34 -4.67 2.12
N LEU A 237 -14.63 -4.35 2.20
CA LEU A 237 -15.46 -4.03 1.03
C LEU A 237 -16.03 -2.63 1.23
N THR A 238 -15.46 -1.63 0.56
CA THR A 238 -15.82 -0.21 0.76
C THR A 238 -16.63 0.32 -0.44
N GLN A 239 -17.54 1.27 -0.18
CA GLN A 239 -18.44 1.93 -1.16
C GLN A 239 -19.38 1.04 -2.00
N ALA A 240 -19.45 -0.26 -1.76
CA ALA A 240 -20.48 -1.13 -2.31
C ALA A 240 -21.87 -0.74 -1.75
N ALA A 241 -22.51 0.27 -2.35
CA ALA A 241 -23.66 1.02 -1.83
C ALA A 241 -24.99 0.24 -1.72
N LYS A 242 -24.96 -1.09 -1.59
CA LYS A 242 -26.14 -1.91 -1.30
C LYS A 242 -25.87 -2.77 -0.07
N PRO A 243 -26.87 -3.00 0.79
CA PRO A 243 -26.74 -3.99 1.86
C PRO A 243 -26.54 -5.37 1.23
N ILE A 244 -25.28 -5.83 1.19
CA ILE A 244 -24.88 -7.16 0.74
C ILE A 244 -25.06 -8.20 1.87
N ALA A 245 -25.25 -7.76 3.11
CA ALA A 245 -25.35 -8.66 4.24
C ALA A 245 -26.72 -9.38 4.30
N THR A 246 -26.70 -10.68 4.03
CA THR A 246 -27.81 -11.61 4.31
C THR A 246 -27.36 -12.69 5.31
N GLU A 247 -28.30 -13.52 5.77
CA GLU A 247 -27.99 -14.65 6.66
C GLU A 247 -26.95 -15.62 6.08
N LEU A 248 -26.85 -15.74 4.76
CA LEU A 248 -25.83 -16.58 4.09
C LEU A 248 -24.41 -16.11 4.40
N LEU A 249 -24.18 -14.78 4.34
CA LEU A 249 -22.87 -14.20 4.64
C LEU A 249 -22.53 -14.40 6.12
N LEU A 250 -23.50 -14.20 7.01
CA LEU A 250 -23.31 -14.43 8.45
C LEU A 250 -22.92 -15.88 8.75
N GLY A 251 -23.56 -16.86 8.07
CA GLY A 251 -23.20 -18.27 8.19
C GLY A 251 -21.77 -18.56 7.71
N ALA A 252 -21.35 -17.95 6.60
CA ALA A 252 -19.98 -18.10 6.08
C ALA A 252 -18.93 -17.49 7.02
N LEU A 253 -19.22 -16.32 7.60
CA LEU A 253 -18.36 -15.68 8.59
C LEU A 253 -18.26 -16.50 9.88
N TRP A 254 -19.35 -17.16 10.27
CA TRP A 254 -19.38 -18.04 11.43
C TRP A 254 -18.43 -19.25 11.29
N LEU A 255 -18.28 -19.78 10.07
CA LEU A 255 -17.34 -20.87 9.78
C LEU A 255 -15.87 -20.41 9.69
N ARG A 256 -15.59 -19.11 9.86
CA ARG A 256 -14.26 -18.50 9.69
C ARG A 256 -13.86 -17.70 10.94
N PRO A 257 -13.69 -18.36 12.10
CA PRO A 257 -13.25 -17.68 13.32
C PRO A 257 -11.86 -17.06 13.10
N GLY A 258 -11.79 -15.73 13.17
CA GLY A 258 -10.57 -14.96 12.91
C GLY A 258 -10.55 -14.20 11.58
N LEU A 259 -11.59 -14.31 10.74
CA LEU A 259 -11.78 -13.40 9.62
C LEU A 259 -12.39 -12.08 10.10
N CYS A 260 -11.62 -11.01 9.98
CA CYS A 260 -12.09 -9.65 10.21
C CYS A 260 -12.73 -9.11 8.93
N VAL A 261 -14.00 -8.69 9.00
CA VAL A 261 -14.69 -8.10 7.85
C VAL A 261 -15.13 -6.67 8.13
N ASN A 262 -14.69 -5.74 7.30
CA ASN A 262 -15.00 -4.31 7.37
C ASN A 262 -15.77 -3.85 6.13
N GLY A 263 -16.54 -2.76 6.28
CA GLY A 263 -17.23 -2.10 5.16
C GLY A 263 -18.56 -2.74 4.74
N LEU A 264 -18.99 -3.83 5.39
CA LEU A 264 -20.33 -4.37 5.19
C LEU A 264 -21.38 -3.50 5.90
N THR A 265 -22.21 -2.81 5.11
CA THR A 265 -23.47 -2.27 5.62
C THR A 265 -24.50 -3.38 5.79
N MET A 266 -24.85 -3.69 7.04
CA MET A 266 -25.95 -4.58 7.38
C MET A 266 -27.27 -3.81 7.45
N THR A 267 -28.38 -4.47 7.09
CA THR A 267 -29.69 -3.93 7.43
C THR A 267 -29.92 -4.05 8.94
N PRO A 268 -30.67 -3.12 9.58
CA PRO A 268 -30.94 -3.20 11.02
C PRO A 268 -31.51 -4.55 11.48
N GLN A 269 -32.35 -5.19 10.66
CA GLN A 269 -32.92 -6.51 10.93
C GLN A 269 -31.86 -7.62 10.90
N ALA A 270 -30.94 -7.59 9.92
CA ALA A 270 -29.84 -8.56 9.86
C ALA A 270 -28.87 -8.37 11.04
N THR A 271 -28.63 -7.12 11.44
CA THR A 271 -27.83 -6.79 12.63
C THR A 271 -28.47 -7.32 13.91
N ALA A 272 -29.77 -7.10 14.12
CA ALA A 272 -30.49 -7.57 15.30
C ALA A 272 -30.42 -9.10 15.44
N ARG A 273 -30.71 -9.85 14.36
CA ARG A 273 -30.60 -11.32 14.36
C ARG A 273 -29.18 -11.83 14.58
N PHE A 274 -28.18 -11.13 14.05
CA PHE A 274 -26.78 -11.46 14.29
C PHE A 274 -26.42 -11.30 15.76
N ILE A 275 -26.82 -10.18 16.38
CA ILE A 275 -26.60 -9.92 17.81
C ILE A 275 -27.32 -10.96 18.68
N GLU A 276 -28.58 -11.29 18.36
CA GLU A 276 -29.35 -12.33 19.08
C GLU A 276 -28.62 -13.68 19.06
N ARG A 277 -28.20 -14.16 17.88
CA ARG A 277 -27.44 -15.42 17.78
C ARG A 277 -26.07 -15.36 18.45
N TRP A 278 -25.46 -14.18 18.53
CA TRP A 278 -24.17 -13.99 19.21
C TRP A 278 -24.32 -13.99 20.73
N ALA A 279 -25.43 -13.49 21.26
CA ALA A 279 -25.72 -13.42 22.70
C ALA A 279 -26.20 -14.74 23.32
N GLU A 280 -26.63 -15.71 22.50
CA GLU A 280 -27.00 -17.07 22.94
C GLU A 280 -25.78 -17.97 23.26
N GLN A 281 -24.57 -17.42 23.28
CA GLN A 281 -23.30 -18.10 23.57
C GLN A 281 -22.58 -17.45 24.75
#